data_AF-A0A6B3EWX4-F1
#
_entry.id   AF-A0A6B3EWX4-F1
#
_cell.length_a   1.000
_cell.length_b   1.000
_cell.length_c   1.000
_cell.angle_alpha   90.00
_cell.angle_beta   90.00
_cell.angle_gamma   90.00
#
_symmetry.space_group_name_H-M   'P 1'
#
loop_
_entity.id
_entity.type
_entity.pdbx_description
1 polymer ?
#
loop_
_entity_poly.entity_id
_entity_poly.type
_entity_poly.pdbx_seq_one_letter_code
_entity_poly.pdbx_strand_id
1 'polypeptide(L)'
;RNDQIATLFRMYLRDHARIIGGLIAELQDALVALAEAHPDVAMPGRTHLQHAQPVLFAHHVLAHVQPLSRDAERLRQWDERTAVSPYGSGALAGSSLGLDPEAVAA
;
A
#
# COMPACT_ATOMS: atom_id res chain seq x y z
N ARG A 1 -21.20 -11.12 -16.95
CA ARG A 1 -21.51 -10.30 -15.73
C ARG A 1 -20.63 -10.69 -14.56
N ASN A 2 -20.50 -11.98 -14.23
CA ASN A 2 -19.68 -12.41 -13.08
C ASN A 2 -18.19 -12.08 -13.28
N ASP A 3 -17.61 -12.54 -14.40
CA ASP A 3 -16.26 -12.19 -14.84
C ASP A 3 -16.04 -10.68 -15.03
N GLN A 4 -17.01 -9.99 -15.62
CA GLN A 4 -16.96 -8.53 -15.84
C GLN A 4 -16.87 -7.75 -14.54
N ILE A 5 -17.73 -8.03 -13.56
CA ILE A 5 -17.71 -7.34 -12.26
C ILE A 5 -16.39 -7.63 -11.54
N ALA A 6 -15.93 -8.88 -11.56
CA ALA A 6 -14.64 -9.25 -10.96
C ALA A 6 -13.47 -8.51 -11.61
N THR A 7 -13.48 -8.35 -12.94
CA THR A 7 -12.46 -7.61 -13.69
C THR A 7 -12.46 -6.14 -13.32
N LEU A 8 -13.62 -5.48 -13.42
CA LEU A 8 -13.77 -4.06 -13.13
C LEU A 8 -13.39 -3.73 -11.69
N PHE A 9 -13.74 -4.60 -10.74
CA PHE A 9 -13.40 -4.40 -9.34
C PHE A 9 -11.88 -4.49 -9.11
N ARG A 10 -11.20 -5.45 -9.74
CA ARG A 10 -9.73 -5.54 -9.67
C ARG A 10 -9.05 -4.32 -10.27
N MET A 11 -9.50 -3.87 -11.44
CA MET A 11 -8.97 -2.65 -12.07
C MET A 11 -9.11 -1.44 -11.15
N TYR A 12 -10.33 -1.21 -10.64
CA TYR A 12 -10.61 -0.13 -9.70
C TYR A 12 -9.73 -0.18 -8.46
N LEU A 13 -9.60 -1.35 -7.82
CA LEU A 13 -8.81 -1.50 -6.61
C LEU A 13 -7.31 -1.29 -6.86
N ARG A 14 -6.78 -1.75 -8.00
CA ARG A 14 -5.38 -1.54 -8.35
C ARG A 14 -5.05 -0.07 -8.56
N ASP A 15 -5.95 0.68 -9.20
CA ASP A 15 -5.77 2.13 -9.35
C ASP A 15 -5.78 2.85 -8.00
N HIS A 16 -6.72 2.49 -7.12
CA HIS A 16 -6.80 3.09 -5.79
C HIS A 16 -5.64 2.66 -4.87
N ALA A 17 -5.13 1.44 -5.02
CA ALA A 17 -3.94 1.00 -4.29
C ALA A 17 -2.71 1.85 -4.63
N ARG A 18 -2.55 2.27 -5.90
CA ARG A 18 -1.48 3.19 -6.31
C ARG A 18 -1.66 4.58 -5.72
N ILE A 19 -2.89 5.11 -5.68
CA ILE A 19 -3.19 6.40 -5.04
C ILE A 19 -2.82 6.34 -3.55
N ILE A 20 -3.26 5.30 -2.84
CA ILE A 20 -2.94 5.11 -1.42
C ILE A 20 -1.43 4.95 -1.23
N GLY A 21 -0.75 4.20 -2.10
CA GLY A 21 0.71 4.07 -2.06
C GLY A 21 1.44 5.40 -2.21
N GLY A 22 0.95 6.29 -3.08
CA GLY A 22 1.46 7.66 -3.22
C GLY A 22 1.27 8.48 -1.96
N LEU A 23 0.08 8.45 -1.35
CA LEU A 23 -0.21 9.15 -0.09
C LEU A 23 0.65 8.64 1.09
N ILE A 24 0.93 7.33 1.13
CA ILE A 24 1.85 6.76 2.11
C ILE A 24 3.26 7.33 1.91
N ALA A 25 3.75 7.38 0.66
CA ALA A 25 5.07 7.95 0.36
C ALA A 25 5.16 9.44 0.76
N GLU A 26 4.15 10.24 0.41
CA GLU A 26 4.09 11.66 0.81
C GLU A 26 4.14 11.85 2.33
N LEU A 27 3.44 11.00 3.09
CA LEU A 27 3.48 11.03 4.55
C LEU A 27 4.87 10.63 5.08
N GLN A 28 5.51 9.62 4.49
CA GLN A 28 6.86 9.22 4.87
C GLN A 28 7.86 10.35 4.65
N ASP A 29 7.80 11.01 3.49
CA ASP A 29 8.65 12.15 3.16
C ASP A 29 8.46 13.31 4.15
N ALA A 30 7.20 13.61 4.52
CA ALA A 30 6.89 14.64 5.52
C ALA A 30 7.47 14.31 6.90
N LEU A 31 7.40 13.04 7.33
CA LEU A 31 7.97 12.57 8.61
C LEU A 31 9.50 12.59 8.58
N VAL A 32 10.12 12.21 7.46
CA VAL A 32 11.58 12.29 7.28
C VAL A 32 12.05 13.74 7.33
N ALA A 33 11.41 14.65 6.58
CA ALA A 33 11.72 16.07 6.61
C ALA A 33 11.56 16.66 8.03
N LEU A 34 10.54 16.25 8.78
CA LEU A 34 10.33 16.68 10.16
C LEU A 34 11.46 16.20 11.10
N ALA A 35 11.95 14.98 10.90
CA ALA A 35 13.08 14.43 11.65
C ALA A 35 14.40 15.14 11.30
N GLU A 36 14.64 15.42 10.02
CA GLU A 36 15.82 16.16 9.53
C GLU A 36 15.86 17.61 10.03
N ALA A 37 14.69 18.25 10.19
CA ALA A 37 14.60 19.60 10.74
C ALA A 37 14.90 19.65 12.26
N HIS A 38 14.85 18.51 12.97
CA HIS A 38 14.99 18.44 14.43
C HIS A 38 15.89 17.27 14.88
N PRO A 39 17.15 17.19 14.42
CA PRO A 39 18.00 16.01 14.61
C PRO A 39 18.40 15.79 16.07
N ASP A 40 18.60 16.87 16.83
CA ASP A 40 19.20 16.82 18.17
C ASP A 40 18.19 17.09 19.30
N VAL A 41 16.91 17.23 18.99
CA VAL A 41 15.88 17.53 19.99
C VAL A 41 15.63 16.31 20.87
N ALA A 42 15.98 16.40 22.15
CA ALA A 42 15.68 15.37 23.14
C ALA A 42 14.21 15.45 23.61
N MET A 43 13.59 14.29 23.84
CA MET A 43 12.26 14.17 24.42
C MET A 43 12.18 12.96 25.38
N PRO A 44 11.21 12.92 26.32
CA PRO A 44 10.99 11.73 27.15
C PRO A 44 10.47 10.57 26.30
N GLY A 45 11.21 9.46 26.25
CA GLY A 45 10.66 8.19 25.77
C GLY A 45 9.54 7.71 26.69
N ARG A 46 8.62 6.89 26.16
CA ARG A 46 7.45 6.41 26.92
C ARG A 46 7.21 4.92 26.78
N THR A 47 6.93 4.26 27.90
CA THR A 47 6.34 2.92 27.97
C THR A 47 5.21 2.97 29.00
N HIS A 48 4.09 2.31 28.76
CA HIS A 48 2.87 2.46 29.58
C HIS A 48 2.46 3.93 29.81
N LEU A 49 2.78 4.81 28.85
CA LEU A 49 2.62 6.26 28.93
C LEU A 49 3.38 6.96 30.08
N GLN A 50 4.31 6.26 30.74
CA GLN A 50 5.21 6.81 31.76
C GLN A 50 6.56 7.19 31.13
N HIS A 51 7.24 8.19 31.73
CA HIS A 51 8.58 8.56 31.30
C HIS A 51 9.56 7.38 31.46
N ALA A 52 10.26 7.07 30.38
CA ALA A 52 11.35 6.10 30.34
C ALA A 52 12.66 6.84 30.01
N GLN A 53 13.57 6.19 29.29
CA GLN A 53 14.82 6.81 28.86
C GLN A 53 14.56 7.98 27.88
N PRO A 54 15.38 9.04 27.91
CA PRO A 54 15.38 10.07 26.88
C PRO A 54 15.63 9.48 25.49
N VAL A 55 14.94 10.00 24.49
CA VAL A 55 15.12 9.65 23.07
C VAL A 55 15.19 10.90 22.22
N LEU A 56 15.67 10.78 20.98
CA LEU A 56 15.58 11.85 20.01
C LEU A 56 14.15 11.94 19.46
N PHE A 57 13.65 13.16 19.30
CA PHE A 57 12.41 13.42 18.59
C PHE A 57 12.44 12.87 17.17
N ALA A 58 13.57 13.04 16.45
CA ALA A 58 13.78 12.44 15.14
C ALA A 58 13.61 10.90 15.16
N HIS A 59 14.16 10.22 16.18
CA HIS A 59 13.99 8.77 16.32
C HIS A 59 12.52 8.38 16.55
N HIS A 60 11.79 9.15 17.37
CA HIS A 60 10.37 8.94 17.61
C HIS A 60 9.52 9.11 16.34
N VAL A 61 9.77 10.17 15.57
CA VAL A 61 9.08 10.44 14.30
C VAL A 61 9.38 9.35 13.27
N LEU A 62 10.66 8.98 13.09
CA LEU A 62 11.06 7.94 12.15
C LEU A 62 10.54 6.54 12.54
N ALA A 63 10.21 6.31 13.81
CA ALA A 63 9.54 5.08 14.24
C ALA A 63 8.18 4.90 13.57
N HIS A 64 7.52 5.98 13.14
CA HIS A 64 6.27 5.93 12.36
C HIS A 64 6.49 5.66 10.87
N VAL A 65 7.66 6.01 10.32
CA VAL A 65 8.02 5.71 8.93
C VAL A 65 8.15 4.20 8.70
N GLN A 66 8.68 3.47 9.69
CA GLN A 66 8.95 2.03 9.55
C GLN A 66 7.70 1.16 9.30
N PRO A 67 6.58 1.32 10.05
CA PRO A 67 5.31 0.70 9.70
C PRO A 67 4.81 1.08 8.30
N LEU A 68 4.88 2.35 7.94
CA LEU A 68 4.42 2.83 6.62
C LEU A 68 5.20 2.18 5.48
N SER A 69 6.52 1.96 5.62
CA SER A 69 7.31 1.22 4.63
C SER A 69 6.82 -0.21 4.45
N ARG A 70 6.40 -0.86 5.53
CA ARG A 70 5.81 -2.21 5.45
C ARG A 70 4.42 -2.19 4.80
N ASP A 71 3.65 -1.13 4.99
CA ASP A 71 2.34 -0.96 4.34
C ASP A 71 2.49 -0.72 2.84
N ALA A 72 3.46 0.10 2.42
CA ALA A 72 3.83 0.27 1.02
C ALA A 72 4.24 -1.06 0.38
N GLU A 73 5.07 -1.85 1.06
CA GLU A 73 5.46 -3.18 0.58
C GLU A 73 4.26 -4.15 0.49
N ARG A 74 3.34 -4.13 1.45
CA ARG A 74 2.11 -4.93 1.39
C ARG A 74 1.24 -4.56 0.20
N LEU A 75 1.11 -3.27 -0.11
CA LEU A 75 0.35 -2.80 -1.28
C LEU A 75 1.01 -3.27 -2.58
N ARG A 76 2.33 -3.18 -2.69
CA ARG A 76 3.08 -3.67 -3.87
C ARG A 76 2.85 -5.17 -4.10
N GLN A 77 3.05 -5.97 -3.07
CA GLN A 77 2.83 -7.42 -3.17
C GLN A 77 1.35 -7.76 -3.43
N TRP A 78 0.41 -6.99 -2.90
CA TRP A 78 -1.01 -7.16 -3.18
C TRP A 78 -1.35 -6.84 -4.64
N ASP A 79 -0.75 -5.79 -5.22
CA ASP A 79 -0.95 -5.42 -6.62
C ASP A 79 -0.50 -6.54 -7.57
N GLU A 80 0.69 -7.12 -7.33
CA GLU A 80 1.21 -8.26 -8.08
C GLU A 80 0.25 -9.45 -8.06
N ARG A 81 -0.29 -9.80 -6.89
CA ARG A 81 -1.27 -10.90 -6.74
C ARG A 81 -2.63 -10.58 -7.36
N THR A 82 -2.98 -9.30 -7.50
CA THR A 82 -4.27 -8.86 -8.02
C THR A 82 -4.25 -8.69 -9.54
N ALA A 83 -3.07 -8.57 -10.13
CA ALA A 83 -2.81 -8.39 -11.56
C ALA A 83 -3.08 -9.64 -12.43
N VAL A 84 -4.14 -10.38 -12.12
CA VAL A 84 -4.60 -11.53 -12.90
C VAL A 84 -6.03 -11.25 -13.36
N SER A 85 -6.23 -11.18 -14.68
CA SER A 85 -7.54 -10.90 -15.27
C SER A 85 -8.47 -12.12 -15.15
N PRO A 86 -9.70 -11.95 -14.63
CA PRO A 86 -10.71 -13.00 -14.67
C PRO A 86 -11.56 -12.94 -15.96
N TYR A 87 -11.26 -12.03 -16.90
CA TYR A 87 -12.09 -11.83 -18.08
C TYR A 87 -12.01 -13.05 -19.01
N GLY A 88 -13.16 -13.51 -19.51
CA GLY A 88 -13.26 -14.73 -20.30
C GLY A 88 -13.72 -15.96 -19.52
N SER A 89 -13.79 -15.89 -18.19
CA SER A 89 -14.37 -16.94 -17.34
C SER A 89 -15.90 -17.08 -17.47
N GLY A 90 -16.57 -16.12 -18.11
CA GLY A 90 -18.02 -16.14 -18.33
C GLY A 90 -18.83 -16.08 -17.03
N ALA A 91 -19.94 -16.82 -16.98
CA ALA A 91 -20.71 -16.92 -15.74
C ALA A 91 -19.98 -17.74 -14.66
N LEU A 92 -19.36 -18.86 -15.06
CA LEU A 92 -18.58 -19.74 -14.17
C LEU A 92 -17.69 -20.78 -14.91
N ALA A 93 -17.99 -21.11 -16.17
CA ALA A 93 -17.39 -22.24 -16.91
C ALA A 93 -16.62 -21.83 -18.18
N GLY A 94 -16.23 -20.57 -18.30
CA GLY A 94 -15.54 -20.05 -19.49
C GLY A 94 -16.50 -19.53 -20.57
N SER A 95 -15.93 -18.73 -21.48
CA SER A 95 -16.61 -18.24 -22.68
C SER A 95 -16.56 -19.26 -23.83
N SER A 96 -17.65 -19.41 -24.57
CA SER A 96 -17.72 -20.23 -25.79
C SER A 96 -17.39 -19.47 -27.07
N LEU A 97 -17.04 -18.18 -26.98
CA LEU A 97 -16.84 -17.30 -28.15
C LEU A 97 -15.45 -17.40 -28.78
N GLY A 98 -14.57 -18.29 -28.30
CA GLY A 98 -13.21 -18.45 -28.83
C GLY A 98 -12.30 -17.24 -28.63
N LEU A 99 -12.59 -16.41 -27.62
CA LEU A 99 -11.73 -15.27 -27.25
C LEU A 99 -10.41 -15.76 -26.65
N ASP A 100 -9.36 -14.96 -26.81
CA ASP A 100 -8.06 -15.14 -26.17
C ASP A 100 -8.01 -14.35 -24.84
N PRO A 101 -8.06 -15.00 -23.67
CA PRO A 101 -8.06 -14.31 -22.38
C PRO A 101 -6.76 -13.54 -22.09
N GLU A 102 -5.62 -14.03 -22.58
CA GLU A 102 -4.32 -13.36 -22.37
C GLU A 102 -4.25 -12.07 -23.17
N ALA A 103 -4.76 -12.08 -24.41
CA ALA A 103 -4.87 -10.86 -25.22
C ALA A 103 -5.83 -9.81 -24.62
N VAL A 104 -6.85 -10.24 -23.87
CA VAL A 104 -7.76 -9.32 -23.14
C VAL A 104 -7.14 -8.83 -21.83
N ALA A 105 -6.23 -9.60 -21.23
CA ALA A 105 -5.57 -9.26 -19.97
C ALA A 105 -4.41 -8.26 -20.15
N ALA A 106 -3.72 -8.32 -21.29
CA ALA A 106 -2.59 -7.46 -21.65
C ALA A 106 -2.97 -5.97 -21.74
#